data_AF-A0AAW0SQS3-F1
#
_entry.id   AF-A0AAW0SQS3-F1
#
_cell.length_a   1.000
_cell.length_b   1.000
_cell.length_c   1.000
_cell.angle_alpha   90.00
_cell.angle_beta   90.00
_cell.angle_gamma   90.00
#
_symmetry.space_group_name_H-M   'P 1'
#
loop_
_entity.id
_entity.type
_entity.pdbx_description
1 polymer ?
#
loop_
_entity_poly.entity_id
_entity_poly.type
_entity_poly.pdbx_seq_one_letter_code
_entity_poly.pdbx_strand_id
1 'polypeptide(L)'
;MELERGIFTHFVLITIFSACVYCSDCVWNKDKDFPQYPPLILDSSFEFVLPVEEDGNRVVRVAAGETVTLACPGDEIENLHQVEAEARCLENGLLAIENSEWDMASLGCGDDVKEVIFRDQGACGAGNIGILHEIGFEILSAEKFKKVLRVCFDPSLETTLYTEHLIHGANIAAKDIDSSRPSFKSSTGFFSVSMSTVYSQSSQLELMIKLLGDEDLAHQIINTHKQFYFAKGHMSPDADFVLMANQDATYYYINALPQWQAFNNGNWKVGGGAFLAHGWSYSSS
;
A
#
# COMPACT_ATOMS: atom_id res chain seq x y z
N MET A 1 44.15 -65.47 -14.45
CA MET A 1 44.18 -64.26 -13.61
C MET A 1 44.10 -63.10 -14.59
N GLU A 2 42.85 -62.73 -14.90
CA GLU A 2 42.49 -61.66 -15.84
C GLU A 2 42.82 -60.30 -15.19
N LEU A 3 43.31 -59.35 -15.98
CA LEU A 3 43.43 -57.96 -15.57
C LEU A 3 42.81 -57.09 -16.67
N GLU A 4 41.61 -56.60 -16.39
CA GLU A 4 40.80 -55.76 -17.27
C GLU A 4 41.46 -54.39 -17.49
N ARG A 5 41.40 -53.90 -18.75
CA ARG A 5 41.70 -52.52 -19.11
C ARG A 5 40.42 -51.69 -19.05
N GLY A 6 40.29 -50.84 -18.03
CA GLY A 6 39.24 -49.81 -17.98
C GLY A 6 39.57 -48.65 -18.92
N ILE A 7 38.68 -48.39 -19.89
CA ILE A 7 38.69 -47.19 -20.72
C ILE A 7 37.82 -46.14 -20.02
N PHE A 8 38.43 -45.05 -19.55
CA PHE A 8 37.71 -43.88 -19.02
C PHE A 8 37.39 -42.93 -20.17
N THR A 9 36.14 -42.91 -20.62
CA THR A 9 35.63 -41.94 -21.59
C THR A 9 35.23 -40.67 -20.84
N HIS A 10 35.96 -39.57 -21.02
CA HIS A 10 35.57 -38.27 -20.49
C HIS A 10 34.46 -37.65 -21.34
N PHE A 11 33.24 -37.65 -20.81
CA PHE A 11 32.15 -36.81 -21.33
C PHE A 11 32.39 -35.37 -20.87
N VAL A 12 32.74 -34.50 -21.80
CA VAL A 12 32.74 -33.04 -21.57
C VAL A 12 31.32 -32.56 -21.78
N LEU A 13 30.64 -32.21 -20.69
CA LEU A 13 29.35 -31.51 -20.73
C LEU A 13 29.63 -30.06 -21.14
N ILE A 14 29.31 -29.70 -22.38
CA ILE A 14 29.34 -28.30 -22.82
C ILE A 14 28.01 -27.67 -22.41
N THR A 15 28.00 -26.96 -21.29
CA THR A 15 26.90 -26.07 -20.91
C THR A 15 26.97 -24.82 -21.77
N ILE A 16 26.09 -24.74 -22.76
CA ILE A 16 25.89 -23.51 -23.53
C ILE A 16 25.13 -22.54 -22.61
N PHE A 17 25.86 -21.69 -21.90
CA PHE A 17 25.28 -20.47 -21.33
C PHE A 17 24.97 -19.54 -22.50
N SER A 18 23.71 -19.48 -22.90
CA SER A 18 23.20 -18.39 -23.72
C SER A 18 23.15 -17.14 -22.83
N ALA A 19 24.31 -16.51 -22.62
CA ALA A 19 24.36 -15.17 -22.06
C ALA A 19 23.70 -14.26 -23.10
N CYS A 20 22.55 -13.67 -22.77
CA CYS A 20 22.02 -12.56 -23.57
C CYS A 20 22.98 -11.38 -23.37
N VAL A 21 23.85 -11.14 -24.35
CA VAL A 21 24.93 -10.13 -24.26
C VAL A 21 24.38 -8.70 -24.43
N TYR A 22 23.08 -8.51 -24.70
CA TYR A 22 22.44 -7.19 -24.84
C TYR A 22 20.96 -7.13 -24.38
N CYS A 23 20.53 -7.96 -23.41
CA CYS A 23 19.21 -7.76 -22.81
C CYS A 23 19.27 -6.53 -21.88
N SER A 24 18.93 -5.35 -22.39
CA SER A 24 18.89 -4.13 -21.58
C SER A 24 17.54 -4.06 -20.85
N ASP A 25 17.59 -3.96 -19.53
CA ASP A 25 16.39 -3.90 -18.69
C ASP A 25 15.49 -2.73 -19.09
N CYS A 26 14.20 -2.84 -18.80
CA CYS A 26 13.32 -1.69 -18.84
C CYS A 26 13.59 -0.83 -17.63
N VAL A 27 14.03 0.40 -17.88
CA VAL A 27 14.41 1.36 -16.86
C VAL A 27 13.64 2.65 -17.10
N TRP A 28 12.80 3.02 -16.15
CA TRP A 28 11.99 4.22 -16.22
C TRP A 28 12.28 5.14 -15.03
N ASN A 29 12.37 6.42 -15.30
CA ASN A 29 12.35 7.46 -14.29
C ASN A 29 10.90 7.70 -13.85
N LYS A 30 10.59 7.39 -12.59
CA LYS A 30 9.24 7.48 -12.00
C LYS A 30 8.63 8.88 -12.09
N ASP A 31 9.46 9.92 -12.17
CA ASP A 31 9.03 11.32 -12.23
C ASP A 31 8.83 11.85 -13.65
N LYS A 32 9.33 11.16 -14.67
CA LYS A 32 9.37 11.67 -16.06
C LYS A 32 8.67 10.77 -17.07
N ASP A 33 8.80 9.46 -16.90
CA ASP A 33 8.40 8.48 -17.91
C ASP A 33 7.03 7.85 -17.61
N PHE A 34 6.46 8.15 -16.44
CA PHE A 34 5.16 7.65 -16.01
C PHE A 34 4.05 8.65 -16.37
N PRO A 35 2.84 8.15 -16.68
CA PRO A 35 1.67 8.99 -16.89
C PRO A 35 1.19 9.62 -15.57
N GLN A 36 0.27 10.58 -15.67
CA GLN A 36 -0.30 11.27 -14.50
C GLN A 36 -0.96 10.29 -13.52
N TYR A 37 -1.76 9.34 -14.04
CA TYR A 37 -2.38 8.27 -13.28
C TYR A 37 -1.73 6.94 -13.68
N PRO A 38 -0.63 6.54 -13.01
CA PRO A 38 0.09 5.33 -13.37
C PRO A 38 -0.70 4.07 -12.99
N PRO A 39 -0.65 3.02 -13.83
CA PRO A 39 -1.18 1.73 -13.45
C PRO A 39 -0.36 1.14 -12.30
N LEU A 40 -0.96 0.23 -11.55
CA LEU A 40 -0.20 -0.68 -10.70
C LEU A 40 0.65 -1.58 -11.59
N ILE A 41 1.90 -1.79 -11.19
CA ILE A 41 2.81 -2.73 -11.87
C ILE A 41 3.09 -3.87 -10.91
N LEU A 42 2.70 -5.09 -11.29
CA LEU A 42 2.92 -6.30 -10.51
C LEU A 42 3.87 -7.23 -11.25
N ASP A 43 4.86 -7.77 -10.56
CA ASP A 43 5.76 -8.78 -11.11
C ASP A 43 5.10 -10.17 -11.21
N SER A 44 5.82 -11.14 -11.76
CA SER A 44 5.36 -12.52 -11.90
C SER A 44 5.09 -13.24 -10.56
N SER A 45 5.65 -12.72 -9.45
CA SER A 45 5.37 -13.17 -8.09
C SER A 45 4.17 -12.46 -7.46
N PHE A 46 3.48 -11.61 -8.22
CA PHE A 46 2.37 -10.78 -7.78
C PHE A 46 2.77 -9.75 -6.72
N GLU A 47 4.02 -9.29 -6.75
CA GLU A 47 4.56 -8.22 -5.91
C GLU A 47 4.60 -6.89 -6.65
N PHE A 48 4.44 -5.78 -5.91
CA PHE A 48 4.54 -4.45 -6.51
C PHE A 48 5.96 -4.23 -7.03
N VAL A 49 6.09 -3.77 -8.28
CA VAL A 49 7.35 -3.25 -8.77
C VAL A 49 7.55 -1.85 -8.20
N LEU A 50 8.51 -1.71 -7.29
CA LEU A 50 8.74 -0.47 -6.55
C LEU A 50 9.94 0.30 -7.09
N PRO A 51 9.92 1.65 -7.04
CA PRO A 51 11.07 2.45 -7.39
C PRO A 51 12.19 2.30 -6.35
N VAL A 52 13.42 2.54 -6.79
CA VAL A 52 14.62 2.69 -5.96
C VAL A 52 15.28 4.04 -6.24
N GLU A 53 16.01 4.58 -5.27
CA GLU A 53 16.75 5.83 -5.44
C GLU A 53 18.13 5.51 -6.03
N GLU A 54 18.39 6.01 -7.24
CA GLU A 54 19.65 5.82 -7.96
C GLU A 54 20.10 7.17 -8.55
N ASP A 55 21.29 7.64 -8.15
CA ASP A 55 21.90 8.89 -8.63
C ASP A 55 20.96 10.11 -8.58
N GLY A 56 20.15 10.20 -7.50
CA GLY A 56 19.19 11.28 -7.29
C GLY A 56 17.91 11.18 -8.15
N ASN A 57 17.69 10.07 -8.84
CA ASN A 57 16.46 9.77 -9.56
C ASN A 57 15.71 8.61 -8.90
N ARG A 58 14.39 8.59 -9.04
CA ARG A 58 13.53 7.47 -8.63
C ARG A 58 13.35 6.56 -9.83
N VAL A 59 13.94 5.37 -9.77
CA VAL A 59 14.06 4.46 -10.93
C VAL A 59 13.21 3.23 -10.69
N VAL A 60 12.37 2.88 -11.67
CA VAL A 60 11.64 1.61 -11.73
C VAL A 60 12.31 0.72 -12.76
N ARG A 61 12.57 -0.54 -12.40
CA ARG A 61 13.30 -1.50 -13.24
C ARG A 61 12.55 -2.80 -13.37
N VAL A 62 12.45 -3.30 -14.61
CA VAL A 62 11.96 -4.64 -14.94
C VAL A 62 13.00 -5.31 -15.81
N ALA A 63 13.42 -6.53 -15.44
CA ALA A 63 14.47 -7.22 -16.18
C ALA A 63 14.03 -7.53 -17.62
N ALA A 64 14.97 -7.45 -18.55
CA ALA A 64 14.66 -7.65 -19.96
C ALA A 64 14.04 -9.04 -20.21
N GLY A 65 12.89 -9.06 -20.90
CA GLY A 65 12.13 -10.27 -21.18
C GLY A 65 11.20 -10.74 -20.06
N GLU A 66 11.26 -10.16 -18.85
CA GLU A 66 10.26 -10.40 -17.80
C GLU A 66 8.89 -9.83 -18.19
N THR A 67 7.84 -10.48 -17.70
CA THR A 67 6.46 -10.02 -17.85
C THR A 67 5.97 -9.44 -16.55
N VAL A 68 5.27 -8.31 -16.64
CA VAL A 68 4.56 -7.66 -15.54
C VAL A 68 3.08 -7.54 -15.89
N THR A 69 2.24 -7.47 -14.87
CA THR A 69 0.83 -7.10 -15.00
C THR A 69 0.70 -5.60 -14.75
N LEU A 70 0.14 -4.88 -15.72
CA LEU A 70 -0.34 -3.51 -15.55
C LEU A 70 -1.81 -3.57 -15.17
N ALA A 71 -2.21 -2.85 -14.12
CA ALA A 71 -3.59 -2.87 -13.64
C ALA A 71 -4.11 -1.49 -13.25
N CYS A 72 -5.33 -1.19 -13.69
CA CYS A 72 -6.09 0.02 -13.36
C CYS A 72 -7.37 -0.35 -12.60
N PRO A 73 -7.29 -0.87 -11.36
CA PRO A 73 -8.48 -1.29 -10.61
C PRO A 73 -9.43 -0.10 -10.39
N GLY A 74 -10.72 -0.32 -10.70
CA GLY A 74 -11.75 0.72 -10.67
C GLY A 74 -11.82 1.60 -11.92
N ASP A 75 -10.98 1.33 -12.93
CA ASP A 75 -10.90 2.06 -14.19
C ASP A 75 -10.33 1.18 -15.33
N GLU A 76 -9.84 1.78 -16.42
CA GLU A 76 -9.13 1.11 -17.52
C GLU A 76 -7.81 1.81 -17.89
N ILE A 77 -6.91 1.06 -18.51
CA ILE A 77 -5.74 1.60 -19.22
C ILE A 77 -6.25 2.28 -20.49
N GLU A 78 -6.20 3.62 -20.54
CA GLU A 78 -6.95 4.44 -21.50
C GLU A 78 -6.73 4.03 -22.96
N ASN A 79 -5.47 3.82 -23.36
CA ASN A 79 -5.12 3.52 -24.74
C ASN A 79 -5.36 2.04 -25.14
N LEU A 80 -5.57 1.16 -24.16
CA LEU A 80 -5.85 -0.26 -24.40
C LEU A 80 -7.33 -0.59 -24.28
N HIS A 81 -8.11 0.23 -23.57
CA HIS A 81 -9.50 -0.07 -23.18
C HIS A 81 -9.61 -1.42 -22.46
N GLN A 82 -8.64 -1.70 -21.60
CA GLN A 82 -8.54 -2.90 -20.80
C GLN A 82 -8.29 -2.49 -19.36
N VAL A 83 -8.96 -3.14 -18.41
CA VAL A 83 -8.72 -2.94 -16.97
C VAL A 83 -7.30 -3.33 -16.58
N GLU A 84 -6.73 -4.32 -17.28
CA GLU A 84 -5.44 -4.94 -17.01
C GLU A 84 -4.81 -5.45 -18.29
N ALA A 85 -3.47 -5.46 -18.34
CA ALA A 85 -2.70 -5.98 -19.46
C ALA A 85 -1.42 -6.67 -19.00
N GLU A 86 -1.07 -7.80 -19.62
CA GLU A 86 0.26 -8.38 -19.48
C GLU A 86 1.24 -7.69 -20.43
N ALA A 87 2.33 -7.19 -19.86
CA ALA A 87 3.32 -6.41 -20.59
C ALA A 87 4.70 -7.04 -20.40
N ARG A 88 5.37 -7.35 -21.51
CA ARG A 88 6.73 -7.90 -21.49
C ARG A 88 7.75 -6.81 -21.74
N CYS A 89 8.78 -6.77 -20.91
CA CYS A 89 9.87 -5.81 -21.04
C CYS A 89 10.74 -6.07 -22.28
N LEU A 90 11.00 -5.02 -23.07
CA LEU A 90 11.87 -5.02 -24.25
C LEU A 90 13.21 -4.28 -24.00
N GLU A 91 14.20 -4.56 -24.85
CA GLU A 91 15.59 -4.08 -24.70
C GLU A 91 15.78 -2.55 -24.81
N ASN A 92 14.73 -1.78 -25.11
CA ASN A 92 14.75 -0.32 -25.26
C ASN A 92 13.88 0.40 -24.21
N GLY A 93 13.40 -0.30 -23.18
CA GLY A 93 12.48 0.27 -22.19
C GLY A 93 11.03 0.34 -22.65
N LEU A 94 10.70 -0.17 -23.84
CA LEU A 94 9.33 -0.36 -24.27
C LEU A 94 8.72 -1.62 -23.65
N LEU A 95 7.39 -1.63 -23.64
CA LEU A 95 6.58 -2.76 -23.21
C LEU A 95 5.89 -3.37 -24.42
N ALA A 96 6.12 -4.66 -24.64
CA ALA A 96 5.33 -5.45 -25.59
C ALA A 96 4.03 -5.90 -24.92
N ILE A 97 2.89 -5.45 -25.45
CA ILE A 97 1.56 -5.88 -25.06
C ILE A 97 0.90 -6.44 -26.32
N GLU A 98 0.54 -7.73 -26.27
CA GLU A 98 0.09 -8.48 -27.44
C GLU A 98 1.08 -8.38 -28.62
N ASN A 99 0.70 -7.70 -29.72
CA ASN A 99 1.52 -7.52 -30.92
C ASN A 99 2.00 -6.07 -31.11
N SER A 100 1.88 -5.22 -30.08
CA SER A 100 2.22 -3.80 -30.14
C SER A 100 3.26 -3.43 -29.08
N GLU A 101 4.06 -2.42 -29.39
CA GLU A 101 5.06 -1.85 -28.49
C GLU A 101 4.55 -0.52 -27.93
N TRP A 102 4.71 -0.32 -26.63
CA TRP A 102 4.17 0.81 -25.90
C TRP A 102 5.21 1.45 -25.00
N ASP A 103 5.21 2.78 -24.95
CA ASP A 103 5.94 3.54 -23.94
C ASP A 103 5.17 3.56 -22.61
N MET A 104 5.86 3.53 -21.47
CA MET A 104 5.22 3.61 -20.14
C MET A 104 4.29 4.81 -20.00
N ALA A 105 4.69 5.98 -20.53
CA ALA A 105 3.90 7.20 -20.51
C ALA A 105 2.53 7.09 -21.23
N SER A 106 2.36 6.10 -22.10
CA SER A 106 1.12 5.87 -22.86
C SER A 106 0.16 4.88 -22.20
N LEU A 107 0.55 4.27 -21.07
CA LEU A 107 -0.20 3.18 -20.43
C LEU A 107 -0.85 3.63 -19.12
N GLY A 108 -1.31 4.88 -19.06
CA GLY A 108 -1.99 5.43 -17.89
C GLY A 108 -3.42 4.92 -17.71
N CYS A 109 -3.89 4.95 -16.47
CA CYS A 109 -5.30 4.84 -16.13
C CYS A 109 -6.02 6.16 -16.43
N GLY A 110 -7.35 6.13 -16.55
CA GLY A 110 -8.16 7.35 -16.70
C GLY A 110 -8.18 8.24 -15.44
N ASP A 111 -8.09 7.62 -14.26
CA ASP A 111 -8.05 8.25 -12.94
C ASP A 111 -7.16 7.43 -11.98
N ASP A 112 -6.94 7.95 -10.76
CA ASP A 112 -6.24 7.22 -9.71
C ASP A 112 -6.88 5.84 -9.47
N VAL A 113 -6.04 4.80 -9.44
CA VAL A 113 -6.44 3.42 -9.14
C VAL A 113 -7.18 3.35 -7.80
N LYS A 114 -8.25 2.56 -7.73
CA LYS A 114 -9.13 2.51 -6.56
C LYS A 114 -8.90 1.22 -5.77
N GLU A 115 -8.53 1.38 -4.51
CA GLU A 115 -8.49 0.29 -3.56
C GLU A 115 -9.88 -0.04 -2.99
N VAL A 116 -10.01 -1.24 -2.44
CA VAL A 116 -11.21 -1.73 -1.76
C VAL A 116 -10.85 -2.47 -0.48
N ILE A 117 -11.87 -2.77 0.33
CA ILE A 117 -11.75 -3.60 1.53
C ILE A 117 -12.22 -5.02 1.19
N PHE A 118 -11.32 -6.00 1.22
CA PHE A 118 -11.65 -7.41 1.18
C PHE A 118 -12.01 -7.89 2.59
N ARG A 119 -13.28 -8.23 2.78
CA ARG A 119 -13.89 -8.40 4.11
C ARG A 119 -13.84 -9.83 4.61
N ASP A 120 -13.95 -9.98 5.92
CA ASP A 120 -14.25 -11.25 6.61
C ASP A 120 -13.23 -12.37 6.31
N GLN A 121 -11.95 -12.03 6.35
CA GLN A 121 -10.81 -12.92 6.09
C GLN A 121 -10.44 -13.82 7.28
N GLY A 122 -11.41 -14.08 8.16
CA GLY A 122 -11.27 -14.90 9.37
C GLY A 122 -11.27 -14.09 10.66
N ALA A 123 -11.21 -14.80 11.79
CA ALA A 123 -11.16 -14.18 13.11
C ALA A 123 -9.73 -13.76 13.49
N CYS A 124 -9.62 -12.73 14.31
CA CYS A 124 -8.35 -12.18 14.75
C CYS A 124 -8.42 -11.58 16.16
N GLY A 125 -7.26 -11.25 16.72
CA GLY A 125 -7.15 -10.68 18.07
C GLY A 125 -7.28 -11.73 19.17
N ALA A 126 -6.98 -11.32 20.40
CA ALA A 126 -7.06 -12.21 21.56
C ALA A 126 -8.50 -12.71 21.74
N GLY A 127 -8.67 -14.02 21.87
CA GLY A 127 -9.99 -14.63 22.01
C GLY A 127 -10.87 -14.60 20.75
N ASN A 128 -10.30 -14.28 19.57
CA ASN A 128 -11.03 -14.24 18.30
C ASN A 128 -12.23 -13.26 18.30
N ILE A 129 -12.11 -12.16 19.05
CA ILE A 129 -13.17 -11.14 19.17
C ILE A 129 -13.25 -10.22 17.94
N GLY A 130 -12.16 -10.14 17.16
CA GLY A 130 -12.08 -9.31 15.97
C GLY A 130 -12.29 -10.12 14.69
N ILE A 131 -12.57 -9.39 13.61
CA ILE A 131 -12.65 -9.88 12.23
C ILE A 131 -11.51 -9.26 11.43
N LEU A 132 -10.79 -10.09 10.70
CA LEU A 132 -9.68 -9.66 9.85
C LEU A 132 -10.24 -9.16 8.51
N HIS A 133 -9.82 -7.98 8.11
CA HIS A 133 -10.08 -7.39 6.81
C HIS A 133 -8.75 -7.06 6.14
N GLU A 134 -8.73 -7.09 4.81
CA GLU A 134 -7.57 -6.68 4.02
C GLU A 134 -7.96 -5.46 3.17
N ILE A 135 -7.06 -4.50 3.02
CA ILE A 135 -7.25 -3.33 2.15
C ILE A 135 -6.21 -3.42 1.04
N GLY A 136 -6.63 -3.18 -0.20
CA GLY A 136 -5.79 -3.37 -1.37
C GLY A 136 -6.60 -3.35 -2.66
N PHE A 137 -6.09 -4.00 -3.70
CA PHE A 137 -6.63 -3.89 -5.05
C PHE A 137 -7.13 -5.23 -5.58
N GLU A 138 -8.30 -5.22 -6.21
CA GLU A 138 -8.79 -6.37 -6.97
C GLU A 138 -8.10 -6.40 -8.33
N ILE A 139 -7.42 -7.51 -8.64
CA ILE A 139 -6.76 -7.75 -9.92
C ILE A 139 -7.53 -8.87 -10.62
N LEU A 140 -8.43 -8.47 -11.51
CA LEU A 140 -9.45 -9.27 -12.19
C LEU A 140 -8.83 -10.34 -13.11
N SER A 141 -7.82 -10.02 -13.91
CA SER A 141 -7.17 -10.99 -14.83
C SER A 141 -6.46 -12.11 -14.07
N ALA A 142 -5.97 -11.82 -12.86
CA ALA A 142 -5.32 -12.79 -12.01
C ALA A 142 -6.27 -13.53 -11.06
N GLU A 143 -7.55 -13.12 -10.99
CA GLU A 143 -8.52 -13.51 -9.96
C GLU A 143 -7.93 -13.43 -8.54
N LYS A 144 -7.12 -12.39 -8.30
CA LYS A 144 -6.35 -12.22 -7.06
C LYS A 144 -6.58 -10.86 -6.43
N PHE A 145 -6.43 -10.82 -5.11
CA PHE A 145 -6.45 -9.59 -4.34
C PHE A 145 -5.01 -9.18 -3.97
N LYS A 146 -4.56 -8.02 -4.46
CA LYS A 146 -3.27 -7.45 -4.05
C LYS A 146 -3.45 -6.63 -2.78
N LYS A 147 -3.26 -7.31 -1.65
CA LYS A 147 -3.26 -6.71 -0.32
C LYS A 147 -2.15 -5.65 -0.16
N VAL A 148 -2.52 -4.52 0.45
CA VAL A 148 -1.62 -3.45 0.92
C VAL A 148 -1.44 -3.52 2.44
N LEU A 149 -2.55 -3.62 3.19
CA LEU A 149 -2.52 -3.76 4.65
C LEU A 149 -3.65 -4.64 5.18
N ARG A 150 -3.50 -5.09 6.43
CA ARG A 150 -4.52 -5.80 7.18
C ARG A 150 -5.03 -4.98 8.34
N VAL A 151 -6.30 -5.19 8.66
CA VAL A 151 -6.98 -4.55 9.78
C VAL A 151 -7.72 -5.62 10.56
N CYS A 152 -7.40 -5.77 11.84
CA CYS A 152 -8.22 -6.56 12.75
C CYS A 152 -9.22 -5.63 13.45
N PHE A 153 -10.50 -5.78 13.15
CA PHE A 153 -11.57 -4.90 13.62
C PHE A 153 -12.49 -5.63 14.61
N ASP A 154 -12.76 -5.04 15.77
CA ASP A 154 -13.77 -5.52 16.71
C ASP A 154 -15.12 -4.85 16.40
N PRO A 155 -16.09 -5.58 15.82
CA PRO A 155 -17.39 -5.02 15.48
C PRO A 155 -18.27 -4.71 16.70
N SER A 156 -17.99 -5.30 17.86
CA SER A 156 -18.77 -5.07 19.09
C SER A 156 -18.44 -3.73 19.72
N LEU A 157 -17.16 -3.33 19.63
CA LEU A 157 -16.65 -2.06 20.16
C LEU A 157 -16.45 -0.99 19.08
N GLU A 158 -16.69 -1.34 17.81
CA GLU A 158 -16.43 -0.50 16.63
C GLU A 158 -15.03 0.10 16.64
N THR A 159 -14.03 -0.74 16.95
CA THR A 159 -12.63 -0.29 17.09
C THR A 159 -11.66 -1.24 16.41
N THR A 160 -10.54 -0.68 15.98
CA THR A 160 -9.43 -1.44 15.43
C THR A 160 -8.55 -1.97 16.55
N LEU A 161 -8.30 -3.28 16.55
CA LEU A 161 -7.44 -3.95 17.54
C LEU A 161 -5.96 -3.86 17.15
N TYR A 162 -5.64 -4.10 15.88
CA TYR A 162 -4.32 -3.91 15.31
C TYR A 162 -4.39 -3.79 13.78
N THR A 163 -3.32 -3.28 13.19
CA THR A 163 -3.09 -3.32 11.74
C THR A 163 -1.72 -3.95 11.44
N GLU A 164 -1.56 -4.48 10.24
CA GLU A 164 -0.32 -5.09 9.77
C GLU A 164 -0.05 -4.66 8.32
N HIS A 165 1.17 -4.22 8.04
CA HIS A 165 1.65 -3.91 6.69
C HIS A 165 3.14 -4.23 6.55
N LEU A 166 3.60 -4.33 5.31
CA LEU A 166 5.01 -4.54 4.99
C LEU A 166 5.70 -3.20 4.73
N ILE A 167 6.86 -2.98 5.36
CA ILE A 167 7.71 -1.81 5.12
C ILE A 167 8.81 -2.18 4.12
N HIS A 168 8.81 -1.53 2.96
CA HIS A 168 9.82 -1.73 1.92
C HIS A 168 11.03 -0.80 2.15
N GLY A 169 11.84 -1.14 3.15
CA GLY A 169 12.95 -0.29 3.61
C GLY A 169 13.96 0.08 2.52
N ALA A 170 14.22 -0.82 1.56
CA ALA A 170 15.12 -0.54 0.43
C ALA A 170 14.56 0.50 -0.56
N ASN A 171 13.26 0.73 -0.56
CA ASN A 171 12.55 1.56 -1.53
C ASN A 171 12.02 2.86 -0.92
N ILE A 172 12.03 3.00 0.41
CA ILE A 172 11.36 4.10 1.12
C ILE A 172 11.91 5.48 0.77
N ALA A 173 13.20 5.55 0.39
CA ALA A 173 13.85 6.80 -0.05
C ALA A 173 13.27 7.30 -1.38
N ALA A 174 12.81 6.38 -2.24
CA ALA A 174 12.20 6.67 -3.54
C ALA A 174 10.66 6.77 -3.51
N LYS A 175 10.06 6.90 -2.32
CA LYS A 175 8.59 6.97 -2.22
C LYS A 175 7.99 8.16 -2.94
N ASP A 176 6.75 7.98 -3.40
CA ASP A 176 5.91 9.08 -3.86
C ASP A 176 5.61 10.04 -2.71
N ILE A 177 5.58 11.33 -3.03
CA ILE A 177 5.28 12.40 -2.08
C ILE A 177 4.09 13.18 -2.63
N ASP A 178 2.91 12.91 -2.09
CA ASP A 178 1.74 13.75 -2.35
C ASP A 178 1.56 14.81 -1.25
N SER A 179 1.35 16.04 -1.68
CA SER A 179 1.00 17.16 -0.80
C SER A 179 -0.50 17.25 -0.50
N SER A 180 -1.35 16.61 -1.31
CA SER A 180 -2.80 16.81 -1.32
C SER A 180 -3.61 15.79 -0.53
N ARG A 181 -3.03 14.68 -0.07
CA ARG A 181 -3.50 13.65 0.90
C ARG A 181 -5.03 13.47 0.95
N PRO A 182 -5.56 12.29 0.58
CA PRO A 182 -7.00 12.10 0.46
C PRO A 182 -7.73 12.26 1.81
N SER A 183 -9.04 12.49 1.72
CA SER A 183 -9.91 12.45 2.89
C SER A 183 -10.14 11.02 3.36
N PHE A 184 -10.38 10.86 4.67
CA PHE A 184 -10.72 9.55 5.22
C PHE A 184 -12.06 9.02 4.69
N LYS A 185 -12.05 7.75 4.29
CA LYS A 185 -13.13 7.01 3.65
C LYS A 185 -13.87 6.14 4.67
N SER A 186 -15.20 6.18 4.60
CA SER A 186 -16.08 5.27 5.33
C SER A 186 -16.49 4.11 4.42
N SER A 187 -16.74 2.95 5.02
CA SER A 187 -17.37 1.82 4.35
C SER A 187 -18.50 1.28 5.22
N THR A 188 -19.59 0.83 4.60
CA THR A 188 -20.80 0.39 5.32
C THR A 188 -20.50 -0.82 6.22
N GLY A 189 -21.22 -0.92 7.34
CA GLY A 189 -21.15 -2.08 8.22
C GLY A 189 -19.99 -2.11 9.22
N PHE A 190 -19.11 -1.10 9.26
CA PHE A 190 -18.05 -1.01 10.27
C PHE A 190 -18.44 -0.17 11.49
N PHE A 191 -19.06 0.98 11.26
CA PHE A 191 -19.43 1.93 12.30
C PHE A 191 -20.93 2.21 12.25
N SER A 192 -21.58 2.26 13.41
CA SER A 192 -23.00 2.66 13.54
C SER A 192 -23.21 4.17 13.44
N VAL A 193 -22.13 4.93 13.54
CA VAL A 193 -22.09 6.40 13.48
C VAL A 193 -21.35 6.88 12.24
N SER A 194 -21.66 8.11 11.81
CA SER A 194 -20.89 8.78 10.76
C SER A 194 -19.53 9.21 11.32
N MET A 195 -18.46 8.53 10.88
CA MET A 195 -17.12 8.81 11.40
C MET A 195 -16.63 10.23 11.08
N SER A 196 -17.00 10.79 9.93
CA SER A 196 -16.68 12.19 9.61
C SER A 196 -17.33 13.18 10.58
N THR A 197 -18.54 12.86 11.06
CA THR A 197 -19.25 13.65 12.08
C THR A 197 -18.59 13.52 13.44
N VAL A 198 -18.34 12.30 13.94
CA VAL A 198 -17.79 12.11 15.30
C VAL A 198 -16.38 12.68 15.45
N TYR A 199 -15.58 12.67 14.38
CA TYR A 199 -14.27 13.32 14.37
C TYR A 199 -14.32 14.84 14.18
N SER A 200 -15.50 15.44 13.96
CA SER A 200 -15.60 16.90 13.92
C SER A 200 -15.35 17.50 15.30
N GLN A 201 -14.62 18.61 15.36
CA GLN A 201 -14.29 19.28 16.62
C GLN A 201 -15.55 19.75 17.36
N SER A 202 -16.58 20.17 16.62
CA SER A 202 -17.89 20.54 17.15
C SER A 202 -18.58 19.38 17.84
N SER A 203 -18.65 18.20 17.20
CA SER A 203 -19.30 17.03 17.80
C SER A 203 -18.53 16.51 19.02
N GLN A 204 -17.20 16.59 19.00
CA GLN A 204 -16.38 16.24 20.17
C GLN A 204 -16.65 17.16 21.35
N LEU A 205 -16.70 18.47 21.11
CA LEU A 205 -17.01 19.45 22.16
C LEU A 205 -18.43 19.26 22.70
N GLU A 206 -19.43 19.13 21.83
CA GLU A 206 -20.83 18.91 22.23
C GLU A 206 -20.98 17.64 23.09
N LEU A 207 -20.35 16.54 22.67
CA LEU A 207 -20.32 15.30 23.45
C LEU A 207 -19.66 15.52 24.81
N MET A 208 -18.54 16.23 24.85
CA MET A 208 -17.81 16.48 26.10
C MET A 208 -18.61 17.35 27.08
N ILE A 209 -19.29 18.40 26.59
CA ILE A 209 -20.21 19.23 27.40
C ILE A 209 -21.29 18.35 28.02
N LYS A 210 -21.90 17.47 27.22
CA LYS A 210 -22.95 16.56 27.69
C LYS A 210 -22.45 15.56 28.74
N LEU A 211 -21.26 15.01 28.56
CA LEU A 211 -20.69 14.01 29.48
C LEU A 211 -20.30 14.63 30.83
N LEU A 212 -19.77 15.86 30.81
CA LEU A 212 -19.28 16.52 32.02
C LEU A 212 -20.37 17.32 32.74
N GLY A 213 -21.40 17.78 32.03
CA GLY A 213 -22.40 18.72 32.56
C GLY A 213 -21.81 20.10 32.88
N ASP A 214 -20.61 20.40 32.37
CA ASP A 214 -19.84 21.61 32.61
C ASP A 214 -19.20 22.07 31.29
N GLU A 215 -19.71 23.17 30.75
CA GLU A 215 -19.29 23.72 29.46
C GLU A 215 -17.88 24.33 29.53
N ASP A 216 -17.55 25.03 30.62
CA ASP A 216 -16.24 25.65 30.80
C ASP A 216 -15.15 24.59 30.90
N LEU A 217 -15.40 23.48 31.61
CA LEU A 217 -14.47 22.35 31.69
C LEU A 217 -14.33 21.64 30.33
N ALA A 218 -15.43 21.46 29.59
CA ALA A 218 -15.38 20.85 28.26
C ALA A 218 -14.53 21.68 27.28
N HIS A 219 -14.63 23.00 27.29
CA HIS A 219 -13.80 23.91 26.49
C HIS A 219 -12.31 23.92 26.88
N GLN A 220 -11.97 23.52 28.11
CA GLN A 220 -10.58 23.32 28.52
C GLN A 220 -10.00 22.03 27.96
N ILE A 221 -10.80 20.96 27.88
CA ILE A 221 -10.39 19.64 27.38
C ILE A 221 -10.40 19.60 25.85
N ILE A 222 -11.48 20.04 25.22
CA ILE A 222 -11.60 20.14 23.76
C ILE A 222 -11.35 21.60 23.36
N ASN A 223 -10.09 21.90 23.08
CA ASN A 223 -9.62 23.23 22.71
C ASN A 223 -8.91 23.20 21.36
N THR A 224 -9.61 23.63 20.33
CA THR A 224 -9.16 23.59 18.93
C THR A 224 -7.95 24.49 18.68
N HIS A 225 -7.89 25.65 19.33
CA HIS A 225 -6.76 26.58 19.25
C HIS A 225 -5.46 26.02 19.85
N LYS A 226 -5.57 25.08 20.79
CA LYS A 226 -4.43 24.38 21.42
C LYS A 226 -4.16 22.99 20.84
N GLN A 227 -4.84 22.61 19.75
CA GLN A 227 -4.79 21.26 19.19
C GLN A 227 -5.22 20.15 20.18
N PHE A 228 -6.06 20.49 21.15
CA PHE A 228 -6.66 19.54 22.08
C PHE A 228 -7.99 19.08 21.51
N TYR A 229 -7.90 18.15 20.58
CA TYR A 229 -9.04 17.43 20.01
C TYR A 229 -8.53 16.11 19.45
N PHE A 230 -9.43 15.15 19.26
CA PHE A 230 -9.10 13.87 18.65
C PHE A 230 -9.05 14.00 17.14
N ALA A 231 -7.90 13.63 16.58
CA ALA A 231 -7.68 13.44 15.16
C ALA A 231 -7.74 11.95 14.81
N LYS A 232 -7.80 11.71 13.50
CA LYS A 232 -7.79 10.39 12.89
C LYS A 232 -6.34 9.90 12.82
N GLY A 233 -5.86 9.32 13.92
CA GLY A 233 -4.48 8.84 13.99
C GLY A 233 -4.35 7.51 13.25
N HIS A 234 -3.57 7.49 12.17
CA HIS A 234 -3.31 6.28 11.39
C HIS A 234 -2.65 5.19 12.26
N MET A 235 -3.13 3.96 12.15
CA MET A 235 -2.51 2.76 12.73
C MET A 235 -1.37 2.26 11.82
N SER A 236 -1.67 2.01 10.55
CA SER A 236 -0.68 1.88 9.47
C SER A 236 -0.57 3.23 8.74
N PRO A 237 0.49 4.02 8.98
CA PRO A 237 0.61 5.36 8.42
C PRO A 237 1.00 5.33 6.94
N ASP A 238 0.44 6.22 6.14
CA ASP A 238 0.81 6.39 4.72
C ASP A 238 2.32 6.56 4.50
N ALA A 239 3.03 7.18 5.44
CA ALA A 239 4.44 7.51 5.30
C ALA A 239 5.34 6.26 5.19
N ASP A 240 4.83 5.09 5.57
CA ASP A 240 5.49 3.79 5.48
C ASP A 240 5.37 3.15 4.09
N PHE A 241 4.52 3.68 3.21
CA PHE A 241 4.25 3.13 1.88
C PHE A 241 4.96 3.92 0.77
N VAL A 242 5.43 3.19 -0.24
CA VAL A 242 6.26 3.74 -1.33
C VAL A 242 5.42 4.33 -2.46
N LEU A 243 4.41 3.60 -2.93
CA LEU A 243 3.55 4.03 -4.04
C LEU A 243 2.39 4.88 -3.52
N MET A 244 2.02 5.95 -4.23
CA MET A 244 0.89 6.81 -3.87
C MET A 244 -0.41 6.03 -3.70
N ALA A 245 -0.72 5.10 -4.60
CA ALA A 245 -1.88 4.20 -4.49
C ALA A 245 -1.92 3.43 -3.16
N ASN A 246 -0.77 2.98 -2.66
CA ASN A 246 -0.68 2.26 -1.38
C ASN A 246 -0.81 3.23 -0.18
N GLN A 247 -0.37 4.48 -0.34
CA GLN A 247 -0.57 5.54 0.65
C GLN A 247 -2.07 5.88 0.77
N ASP A 248 -2.78 6.01 -0.34
CA ASP A 248 -4.22 6.33 -0.35
C ASP A 248 -5.07 5.22 0.28
N ALA A 249 -4.61 3.97 0.19
CA ALA A 249 -5.24 2.83 0.83
C ALA A 249 -5.22 2.90 2.37
N THR A 250 -4.38 3.75 2.99
CA THR A 250 -4.36 3.89 4.46
C THR A 250 -5.51 4.73 5.00
N TYR A 251 -6.25 5.44 4.14
CA TYR A 251 -7.21 6.45 4.56
C TYR A 251 -8.61 5.89 4.87
N TYR A 252 -8.77 4.62 5.24
CA TYR A 252 -10.03 4.12 5.78
C TYR A 252 -10.14 4.37 7.29
N TYR A 253 -11.34 4.69 7.78
CA TYR A 253 -11.55 4.88 9.22
C TYR A 253 -11.20 3.64 10.06
N ILE A 254 -11.30 2.43 9.50
CA ILE A 254 -10.87 1.19 10.18
C ILE A 254 -9.34 1.09 10.34
N ASN A 255 -8.55 1.96 9.69
CA ASN A 255 -7.11 2.08 9.89
C ASN A 255 -6.76 3.30 10.77
N ALA A 256 -7.72 3.85 11.53
CA ALA A 256 -7.47 4.98 12.40
C ALA A 256 -8.10 4.82 13.78
N LEU A 257 -7.42 5.35 14.79
CA LEU A 257 -7.94 5.50 16.15
C LEU A 257 -7.94 6.97 16.57
N PRO A 258 -8.78 7.36 17.54
CA PRO A 258 -8.75 8.69 18.12
C PRO A 258 -7.39 8.96 18.78
N GLN A 259 -6.67 9.96 18.29
CA GLN A 259 -5.40 10.41 18.89
C GLN A 259 -5.45 11.92 19.12
N TRP A 260 -4.93 12.40 20.25
CA TRP A 260 -4.81 13.83 20.49
C TRP A 260 -4.02 14.49 19.36
N GLN A 261 -4.57 15.54 18.75
CA GLN A 261 -3.94 16.18 17.60
C GLN A 261 -2.54 16.70 17.93
N ALA A 262 -2.33 17.24 19.12
CA ALA A 262 -1.01 17.65 19.60
C ALA A 262 0.04 16.51 19.55
N PHE A 263 -0.38 15.26 19.74
CA PHE A 263 0.48 14.08 19.64
C PHE A 263 0.58 13.57 18.20
N ASN A 264 -0.54 13.45 17.50
CA ASN A 264 -0.63 12.97 16.12
C ASN A 264 0.22 13.84 15.15
N ASN A 265 0.16 15.16 15.29
CA ASN A 265 0.94 16.12 14.50
C ASN A 265 2.29 16.49 15.15
N GLY A 266 2.64 15.83 16.25
CA GLY A 266 3.89 15.99 16.99
C GLY A 266 4.71 14.71 16.97
N ASN A 267 4.88 14.08 18.12
CA ASN A 267 5.76 12.93 18.32
C ASN A 267 5.43 11.73 17.43
N TRP A 268 4.16 11.51 17.08
CA TRP A 268 3.75 10.41 16.19
C TRP A 268 4.32 10.54 14.78
N LYS A 269 4.38 11.78 14.25
CA LYS A 269 4.96 12.08 12.93
C LYS A 269 6.47 11.86 12.90
N VAL A 270 7.16 12.10 14.02
CA VAL A 270 8.63 11.96 14.14
C VAL A 270 9.06 10.52 14.40
N GLY A 271 8.25 9.74 15.12
CA GLY A 271 8.58 8.36 15.50
C GLY A 271 8.33 7.31 14.42
N GLY A 272 7.55 7.62 13.38
CA GLY A 272 6.96 6.60 12.50
C GLY A 272 6.00 5.71 13.32
N GLY A 273 4.70 5.77 13.05
CA GLY A 273 3.65 5.15 13.88
C GLY A 273 3.85 3.68 14.26
N ALA A 274 4.76 2.96 13.60
CA ALA A 274 5.14 1.59 13.90
C ALA A 274 5.62 1.32 15.35
N PHE A 275 6.39 2.21 15.98
CA PHE A 275 7.04 1.87 17.26
C PHE A 275 6.18 2.08 18.51
N LEU A 276 5.16 2.94 18.48
CA LEU A 276 4.39 3.29 19.68
C LEU A 276 3.01 2.62 19.78
N ALA A 277 2.47 2.04 18.69
CA ALA A 277 1.27 1.20 18.76
C ALA A 277 1.48 -0.04 19.65
N HIS A 278 2.71 -0.56 19.69
CA HIS A 278 3.09 -1.64 20.63
C HIS A 278 3.12 -1.19 22.10
N GLY A 279 3.28 0.10 22.38
CA GLY A 279 3.39 0.62 23.75
C GLY A 279 2.07 0.67 24.52
N TRP A 280 0.94 0.88 23.83
CA TRP A 280 -0.38 0.98 24.47
C TRP A 280 -1.00 -0.39 24.79
N SER A 281 -0.59 -1.45 24.09
CA SER A 281 -1.06 -2.81 24.36
C SER A 281 -0.43 -3.42 25.63
N TYR A 282 0.68 -2.85 26.12
CA TYR A 282 1.40 -3.34 27.30
C TYR A 282 1.11 -2.56 28.60
N SER A 283 0.32 -1.48 28.58
CA SER A 283 0.01 -0.69 29.78
C SER A 283 -1.32 -1.06 30.46
N SER A 284 -1.99 -2.13 30.02
CA SER A 284 -3.22 -2.64 30.63
C SER A 284 -3.06 -4.10 31.10
N SER A 285 -2.00 -4.36 31.88
CA SER A 285 -1.81 -5.57 32.67
C SER A 285 -1.45 -5.22 34.10
#